data_AF-A0A9J6G2T0-F1
#
_entry.id   AF-A0A9J6G2T0-F1
#
_cell.length_a   1.000
_cell.length_b   1.000
_cell.length_c   1.000
_cell.angle_alpha   90.00
_cell.angle_beta   90.00
_cell.angle_gamma   90.00
#
_symmetry.space_group_name_H-M   'P 1'
#
loop_
_entity.id
_entity.type
_entity.pdbx_description
1 polymer ?
#
loop_
_entity_poly.entity_id
_entity_poly.type
_entity_poly.pdbx_seq_one_letter_code
_entity_poly.pdbx_strand_id
1 'polypeptide(L)'
;MKVSRATQVFFPVVIATLEFLQENPQCHPDAIEFQDCLPTITFMKMVSKWYDLHNIGAVKPRGQSKEPFYLIDDDRLSWLEVDFVTYIEEIQLSGGKTKKKMTKETCEATIMTTRSTVALIQHLLGNK
;
A
#
# COMPACT_ATOMS: atom_id res chain seq x y z
N MET A 1 5.36 -20.48 5.62
CA MET A 1 5.30 -19.30 4.71
C MET A 1 6.30 -18.25 5.17
N LYS A 2 7.03 -17.58 4.26
CA LYS A 2 7.99 -16.53 4.61
C LYS A 2 7.43 -15.15 4.23
N VAL A 3 6.81 -14.47 5.20
CA VAL A 3 6.26 -13.10 5.03
C VAL A 3 7.35 -12.13 4.58
N SER A 4 8.59 -12.32 5.02
CA SER A 4 9.74 -11.50 4.62
C SER A 4 9.99 -11.46 3.10
N ARG A 5 9.69 -12.53 2.36
CA ARG A 5 9.82 -12.54 0.89
C ARG A 5 8.72 -11.71 0.23
N ALA A 6 7.50 -11.79 0.75
CA ALA A 6 6.38 -11.02 0.23
C ALA A 6 6.59 -9.52 0.48
N THR A 7 7.08 -9.12 1.66
CA THR A 7 7.34 -7.71 1.98
C THR A 7 8.49 -7.12 1.17
N GLN A 8 9.52 -7.91 0.85
CA GLN A 8 10.65 -7.48 0.02
C GLN A 8 10.23 -7.00 -1.38
N VAL A 9 9.18 -7.60 -1.96
CA VAL A 9 8.66 -7.18 -3.27
C VAL A 9 8.20 -5.72 -3.21
N PHE A 10 7.63 -5.27 -2.10
CA PHE A 10 7.11 -3.92 -1.91
C PHE A 10 8.13 -2.93 -1.35
N PHE A 11 9.43 -3.27 -1.33
CA PHE A 11 10.43 -2.34 -0.80
C PHE A 11 10.58 -1.09 -1.67
N PRO A 12 10.85 0.09 -1.07
CA PRO A 12 11.03 1.34 -1.82
C PRO A 12 12.07 1.24 -2.93
N VAL A 13 13.17 0.50 -2.71
CA VAL A 13 14.21 0.31 -3.72
C VAL A 13 13.70 -0.46 -4.94
N VAL A 14 12.82 -1.44 -4.75
CA VAL A 14 12.25 -2.22 -5.86
C VAL A 14 11.30 -1.34 -6.67
N ILE A 15 10.41 -0.62 -5.96
CA ILE A 15 9.47 0.31 -6.59
C ILE A 15 10.22 1.38 -7.38
N ALA A 16 11.20 2.05 -6.77
CA ALA A 16 12.00 3.09 -7.41
C ALA A 16 12.80 2.57 -8.61
N THR A 17 13.27 1.31 -8.56
CA THR A 17 13.95 0.68 -9.71
C THR A 17 12.99 0.49 -10.88
N LEU A 18 11.77 0.00 -10.61
CA LEU A 18 10.75 -0.18 -11.66
C LEU A 18 10.33 1.16 -12.26
N GLU A 19 10.16 2.19 -11.43
CA GLU A 19 9.90 3.57 -11.88
C GLU A 19 11.01 4.08 -12.78
N PHE A 20 12.26 3.93 -12.36
CA PHE A 20 13.40 4.34 -13.16
C PHE A 20 13.44 3.65 -14.52
N LEU A 21 13.23 2.33 -14.57
CA LEU A 21 13.20 1.56 -15.82
C LEU A 21 12.05 2.00 -16.73
N GLN A 22 10.88 2.28 -16.15
CA GLN A 22 9.69 2.74 -16.87
C GLN A 22 9.90 4.14 -17.48
N GLU A 23 10.53 5.05 -16.75
CA GLU A 23 10.82 6.43 -17.19
C GLU A 23 12.01 6.51 -18.16
N ASN A 24 12.90 5.50 -18.16
CA ASN A 24 14.15 5.49 -18.91
C ASN A 24 14.31 4.21 -19.76
N PRO A 25 13.46 3.98 -20.78
CA PRO A 25 13.51 2.75 -21.60
C PRO A 25 14.82 2.56 -22.37
N GLN A 26 15.65 3.60 -22.49
CA GLN A 26 16.97 3.59 -23.13
C GLN A 26 18.12 3.21 -22.20
N CYS A 27 17.89 3.06 -20.89
CA CYS A 27 18.98 2.83 -19.92
C CYS A 27 19.56 1.40 -19.98
N HIS A 28 18.81 0.43 -20.52
CA HIS A 28 19.20 -0.97 -20.65
C HIS A 28 18.42 -1.62 -21.81
N PRO A 29 18.97 -2.61 -22.54
CA PRO A 29 18.24 -3.31 -23.61
C PRO A 29 16.87 -3.85 -23.18
N ASP A 30 16.78 -4.36 -21.95
CA ASP A 30 15.54 -4.94 -21.41
C ASP A 30 14.62 -3.89 -20.75
N ALA A 31 15.02 -2.62 -20.63
CA ALA A 31 14.21 -1.60 -19.97
C ALA A 31 12.89 -1.33 -20.71
N ILE A 32 12.85 -1.57 -22.03
CA ILE A 32 11.64 -1.44 -22.84
C ILE A 32 10.50 -2.36 -22.36
N GLU A 33 10.81 -3.49 -21.73
CA GLU A 33 9.81 -4.42 -21.19
C GLU A 33 9.01 -3.81 -20.03
N PHE A 34 9.50 -2.72 -19.43
CA PHE A 34 8.89 -2.06 -18.28
C PHE A 34 8.07 -0.83 -18.64
N GLN A 35 7.97 -0.45 -19.92
CA GLN A 35 7.29 0.78 -20.35
C GLN A 35 5.83 0.89 -19.85
N ASP A 36 5.14 -0.25 -19.76
CA ASP A 36 3.72 -0.34 -19.40
C ASP A 36 3.49 -0.80 -17.94
N CYS A 37 4.53 -0.74 -17.09
CA CYS A 37 4.43 -1.27 -15.72
C CYS A 37 3.86 -0.27 -14.69
N LEU A 38 3.46 0.93 -15.10
CA LEU A 38 2.90 1.97 -14.22
C LEU A 38 1.76 1.47 -13.31
N PRO A 39 0.76 0.70 -13.79
CA PRO A 39 -0.28 0.16 -12.90
C PRO A 39 0.29 -0.75 -11.78
N THR A 40 1.35 -1.49 -12.08
CA THR A 40 2.02 -2.36 -11.11
C THR A 40 2.77 -1.52 -10.08
N ILE A 41 3.50 -0.49 -10.51
CA ILE A 41 4.17 0.47 -9.62
C ILE A 41 3.16 1.11 -8.68
N THR A 42 2.03 1.61 -9.21
CA THR A 42 0.95 2.21 -8.41
C THR A 42 0.43 1.24 -7.37
N PHE A 43 0.14 0.00 -7.75
CA PHE A 43 -0.28 -1.05 -6.82
C PHE A 43 0.75 -1.28 -5.71
N MET A 44 2.04 -1.37 -6.08
CA MET A 44 3.10 -1.60 -5.11
C MET A 44 3.23 -0.44 -4.13
N LYS A 45 3.09 0.81 -4.60
CA LYS A 45 3.09 2.01 -3.73
C LYS A 45 1.91 2.01 -2.75
N MET A 46 0.70 1.72 -3.24
CA MET A 46 -0.51 1.68 -2.41
C MET A 46 -0.39 0.62 -1.32
N VAL A 47 0.03 -0.60 -1.67
CA VAL A 47 0.20 -1.69 -0.69
C VAL A 47 1.37 -1.43 0.26
N SER A 48 2.49 -0.88 -0.22
CA SER A 48 3.63 -0.54 0.64
C SER A 48 3.24 0.50 1.69
N LYS A 49 2.54 1.57 1.30
CA LYS A 49 2.08 2.59 2.24
C LYS A 49 1.06 2.03 3.24
N TRP A 50 0.11 1.22 2.78
CA TRP A 50 -0.83 0.53 3.66
C TRP A 50 -0.13 -0.35 4.69
N TYR A 51 0.86 -1.14 4.27
CA TYR A 51 1.60 -2.02 5.15
C TYR A 51 2.39 -1.25 6.20
N ASP A 52 3.06 -0.16 5.80
CA ASP A 52 3.84 0.67 6.71
C ASP A 52 2.96 1.34 7.79
N LEU A 53 1.76 1.82 7.42
CA LEU A 53 0.82 2.43 8.37
C LEU A 53 0.20 1.43 9.36
N HIS A 54 0.13 0.14 9.00
CA HIS A 54 -0.28 -0.93 9.92
C HIS A 54 0.89 -1.51 10.73
N ASN A 55 2.13 -1.23 10.35
CA ASN A 55 3.34 -1.77 10.96
C ASN A 55 4.18 -0.67 11.63
N ILE A 56 3.51 0.13 12.45
CA ILE A 56 4.12 1.17 13.27
C ILE A 56 4.82 0.52 14.47
N GLY A 57 6.07 0.89 14.73
CA GLY A 57 6.87 0.31 15.81
C GLY A 57 7.85 1.31 16.42
N ALA A 58 7.88 1.37 17.75
CA ALA A 58 8.56 2.41 18.52
C ALA A 58 10.09 2.32 18.58
N VAL A 59 10.72 1.25 18.09
CA VAL A 59 12.11 0.95 18.49
C VAL A 59 13.16 1.67 17.65
N LYS A 60 12.90 1.98 16.37
CA LYS A 60 13.73 2.88 15.55
C LYS A 60 12.88 3.53 14.45
N PRO A 61 12.77 4.86 14.37
CA PRO A 61 12.06 5.51 13.27
C PRO A 61 12.77 5.18 11.96
N ARG A 62 12.12 4.40 11.09
CA ARG A 62 12.58 4.10 9.72
C ARG A 62 11.84 4.97 8.70
N GLY A 63 11.71 6.26 9.00
CA GLY A 63 11.01 7.26 8.19
C GLY A 63 9.67 7.74 8.78
N GLN A 64 9.17 8.87 8.28
CA GLN A 64 7.95 9.55 8.74
C GLN A 64 6.68 8.67 8.65
N SER A 65 6.61 7.73 7.70
CA SER A 65 5.45 6.85 7.53
C SER A 65 5.27 5.81 8.64
N LYS A 66 6.26 5.64 9.52
CA LYS A 66 6.28 4.60 10.58
C LYS A 66 6.16 5.17 11.98
N GLU A 67 5.88 6.46 12.09
CA GLU A 67 5.65 7.12 13.36
C GLU A 67 4.25 6.79 13.90
N PRO A 68 4.06 6.74 15.23
CA PRO A 68 2.74 6.60 15.82
C PRO A 68 1.76 7.69 15.39
N PHE A 69 0.47 7.40 15.53
CA PHE A 69 -0.60 8.39 15.36
C PHE A 69 -0.77 9.17 16.66
N TYR A 70 -0.78 10.50 16.55
CA TYR A 70 -0.90 11.40 17.69
C TYR A 70 -2.15 12.29 17.63
N LEU A 71 -2.70 12.49 16.44
CA LEU A 71 -3.84 13.35 16.16
C LEU A 71 -4.99 12.52 15.59
N ILE A 72 -6.22 12.91 15.94
CA ILE A 72 -7.44 12.25 15.47
C ILE A 72 -7.71 12.53 13.98
N ASP A 73 -7.25 13.69 13.50
CA ASP A 73 -7.37 14.22 12.15
C ASP A 73 -6.07 14.06 11.34
N ASP A 74 -5.21 13.10 11.72
CA ASP A 74 -3.99 12.80 10.98
C ASP A 74 -4.32 12.35 9.54
N ASP A 75 -3.76 13.05 8.55
CA ASP A 75 -3.98 12.79 7.11
C ASP A 75 -3.73 11.33 6.71
N ARG A 76 -2.85 10.62 7.44
CA ARG A 76 -2.58 9.19 7.20
C ARG A 76 -3.79 8.31 7.50
N LEU A 77 -4.63 8.69 8.46
CA LEU A 77 -5.89 8.01 8.76
C LEU A 77 -6.91 8.24 7.64
N SER A 78 -7.03 9.49 7.16
CA SER A 78 -7.89 9.81 6.03
C SER A 78 -7.48 9.05 4.77
N TRP A 79 -6.17 8.98 4.49
CA TRP A 79 -5.66 8.21 3.37
C TRP A 79 -5.99 6.71 3.46
N LEU A 80 -5.94 6.12 4.66
CA LEU A 80 -6.33 4.73 4.87
C LEU A 80 -7.81 4.50 4.62
N GLU A 81 -8.67 5.36 5.15
CA GLU A 81 -10.12 5.18 5.12
C GLU A 81 -10.73 5.52 3.76
N VAL A 82 -10.18 6.51 3.07
CA VAL A 82 -10.70 7.02 1.79
C VAL A 82 -9.86 6.49 0.64
N ASP A 83 -8.66 7.02 0.44
CA ASP A 83 -7.87 6.78 -0.77
C ASP A 83 -7.56 5.29 -0.99
N PHE A 84 -7.08 4.61 0.06
CA PHE A 84 -6.70 3.19 -0.05
C PHE A 84 -7.92 2.28 -0.23
N VAL A 85 -9.01 2.52 0.51
CA VAL A 85 -10.23 1.70 0.39
C VAL A 85 -10.84 1.86 -1.00
N THR A 86 -10.98 3.10 -1.49
CA THR A 86 -11.47 3.37 -2.85
C THR A 86 -10.60 2.67 -3.89
N TYR A 87 -9.28 2.74 -3.76
CA TYR A 87 -8.36 2.05 -4.67
C TYR A 87 -8.56 0.53 -4.72
N ILE A 88 -8.73 -0.13 -3.56
CA ILE A 88 -8.96 -1.58 -3.50
C ILE A 88 -10.32 -1.95 -4.11
N GLU A 89 -11.35 -1.16 -3.84
CA GLU A 89 -12.69 -1.36 -4.42
C GLU A 89 -12.64 -1.20 -5.96
N GLU A 90 -11.92 -0.21 -6.47
CA GLU A 90 -11.72 0.00 -7.91
C GLU A 90 -10.97 -1.15 -8.57
N ILE A 91 -9.91 -1.68 -7.95
CA ILE A 91 -9.23 -2.90 -8.43
C ILE A 91 -10.21 -4.07 -8.50
N GLN A 92 -11.04 -4.22 -7.46
CA GLN A 92 -11.97 -5.35 -7.38
C GLN A 92 -13.08 -5.28 -8.44
N LEU A 93 -13.53 -4.05 -8.77
CA LEU A 93 -14.53 -3.79 -9.82
C LEU A 93 -13.92 -3.90 -11.23
N SER A 94 -12.74 -3.32 -11.45
CA SER A 94 -12.06 -3.30 -12.75
C SER A 94 -11.47 -4.65 -13.16
N GLY A 95 -11.18 -5.53 -12.20
CA GLY A 95 -10.62 -6.86 -12.43
C GLY A 95 -11.51 -7.84 -13.24
N GLY A 96 -12.78 -7.52 -13.50
CA GLY A 96 -13.63 -8.24 -14.46
C GLY A 96 -13.77 -9.76 -14.25
N LYS A 97 -13.99 -10.50 -15.37
CA LYS A 97 -14.09 -11.98 -15.44
C LYS A 97 -12.73 -12.68 -15.55
N THR A 98 -11.67 -11.94 -15.81
CA THR A 98 -10.30 -12.46 -15.80
C THR A 98 -9.94 -12.67 -14.33
N LYS A 99 -9.44 -13.85 -13.95
CA LYS A 99 -9.16 -14.22 -12.54
C LYS A 99 -7.99 -13.41 -11.91
N LYS A 100 -7.77 -12.17 -12.36
CA LYS A 100 -6.68 -11.27 -11.99
C LYS A 100 -7.14 -10.25 -10.94
N LYS A 101 -7.90 -10.70 -9.94
CA LYS A 101 -8.38 -9.89 -8.82
C LYS A 101 -8.13 -10.59 -7.49
N MET A 102 -8.20 -9.85 -6.41
CA MET A 102 -8.14 -10.42 -5.06
C MET A 102 -9.32 -11.35 -4.85
N THR A 103 -9.13 -12.40 -4.03
CA THR A 103 -10.27 -13.20 -3.59
C THR A 103 -11.22 -12.30 -2.80
N LYS A 104 -12.50 -12.66 -2.79
CA LYS A 104 -13.53 -11.91 -2.05
C LYS A 104 -13.11 -11.74 -0.58
N GLU A 105 -12.65 -12.82 0.02
CA GLU A 105 -12.22 -12.89 1.41
C GLU A 105 -11.02 -11.99 1.68
N THR A 106 -10.05 -11.95 0.76
CA THR A 106 -8.87 -11.10 0.92
C THR A 106 -9.25 -9.63 0.81
N CYS A 107 -10.11 -9.27 -0.16
CA CYS A 107 -10.60 -7.90 -0.31
C CYS A 107 -11.38 -7.43 0.92
N GLU A 108 -12.33 -8.25 1.40
CA GLU A 108 -13.13 -7.94 2.59
C GLU A 108 -12.27 -7.82 3.84
N ALA A 109 -11.33 -8.75 4.06
CA ALA A 109 -10.41 -8.70 5.18
C ALA A 109 -9.51 -7.45 5.14
N THR A 110 -9.01 -7.07 3.97
CA THR A 110 -8.20 -5.85 3.78
C THR A 110 -9.00 -4.59 4.14
N ILE A 111 -10.23 -4.45 3.64
CA ILE A 111 -11.09 -3.30 3.94
C ILE A 111 -11.47 -3.27 5.43
N MET A 112 -11.89 -4.41 5.98
CA MET A 112 -12.25 -4.54 7.39
C MET A 112 -11.09 -4.16 8.31
N THR A 113 -9.89 -4.70 8.04
CA THR A 113 -8.67 -4.40 8.83
C THR A 113 -8.36 -2.92 8.80
N THR A 114 -8.45 -2.31 7.62
CA THR A 114 -8.17 -0.88 7.41
C THR A 114 -9.12 -0.01 8.21
N ARG A 115 -10.44 -0.20 8.03
CA ARG A 115 -11.47 0.57 8.75
C ARG A 115 -11.41 0.35 10.26
N SER A 116 -11.15 -0.88 10.70
CA SER A 116 -11.03 -1.20 12.13
C SER A 116 -9.81 -0.52 12.76
N THR A 117 -8.69 -0.45 12.04
CA THR A 117 -7.48 0.24 12.50
C THR A 117 -7.75 1.74 12.67
N VAL A 118 -8.36 2.38 11.67
CA VAL A 118 -8.74 3.80 11.74
C VAL A 118 -9.69 4.07 12.91
N ALA A 119 -10.77 3.30 13.01
CA ALA A 119 -11.76 3.46 14.08
C ALA A 119 -11.15 3.28 15.48
N LEU A 120 -10.25 2.30 15.65
CA LEU A 120 -9.56 2.06 16.91
C LEU A 120 -8.67 3.24 17.29
N ILE A 121 -7.87 3.76 16.35
CA ILE A 121 -6.98 4.89 16.59
C ILE A 121 -7.79 6.14 16.95
N GLN A 122 -8.84 6.45 16.18
CA GLN A 122 -9.71 7.59 16.47
C GLN A 122 -10.37 7.47 17.84
N HIS A 123 -10.84 6.26 18.22
CA HIS A 123 -11.41 6.02 19.53
C HIS A 123 -10.40 6.23 20.68
N LEU A 124 -9.17 5.72 20.52
CA LEU A 124 -8.12 5.86 21.52
C LEU A 124 -7.61 7.31 21.67
N LEU A 125 -7.59 8.09 20.59
CA LEU A 125 -7.14 9.48 20.60
C LEU A 125 -8.26 10.46 20.99
N GLY A 126 -9.51 10.15 20.66
CA GLY A 126 -10.69 10.98 20.95
C GLY A 126 -11.24 10.85 22.36
N ASN A 127 -10.95 9.76 23.08
CA ASN A 127 -11.34 9.56 24.48
C ASN A 127 -10.32 10.15 25.49
N LYS A 128 -9.63 11.23 25.12
CA LYS A 128 -8.69 11.94 26.01
C LYS A 128 -9.36 13.10 26.74
#